data_AF-A0A6M0BNK6-F1
#
_entry.id   AF-A0A6M0BNK6-F1
#
_cell.length_a   1.000
_cell.length_b   1.000
_cell.length_c   1.000
_cell.angle_alpha   90.00
_cell.angle_beta   90.00
_cell.angle_gamma   90.00
#
_symmetry.space_group_name_H-M   'P 1'
#
loop_
_entity.id
_entity.type
_entity.pdbx_description
1 polymer ?
#
loop_
_entity_poly.entity_id
_entity_poly.type
_entity_poly.pdbx_seq_one_letter_code
_entity_poly.pdbx_strand_id
1 'polypeptide(L)'
;MKFCSQETVLHLWFPNLFYFKGGIQLYSAFFLEALQTLYPKKYYDVFLKHDTRCLPDFNFLTNTQFHFTGNYPLALRTPGFATKIAGYGIWRRPNLIISTHLNFTVAAYWLKRLLGIP
;
A
#
# COMPACT_ATOMS: atom_id res chain seq x y z
N MET A 1 6.62 30.60 -1.58
CA MET A 1 6.29 29.50 -0.65
C MET A 1 7.23 28.34 -0.99
N LYS A 2 8.23 28.07 -0.14
CA LYS A 2 9.18 26.97 -0.37
C LYS A 2 8.44 25.66 -0.15
N PHE A 3 8.32 24.83 -1.18
CA PHE A 3 7.93 23.44 -0.99
C PHE A 3 9.07 22.76 -0.21
N CYS A 4 8.86 22.58 1.10
CA CYS A 4 9.66 21.65 1.88
C CYS A 4 9.62 20.32 1.12
N SER A 5 10.79 19.74 0.83
CA SER A 5 10.93 18.49 0.07
C SER A 5 10.03 17.42 0.68
N GLN A 6 8.84 17.21 0.09
CA GLN A 6 7.96 16.12 0.48
C GLN A 6 8.75 14.84 0.20
N GLU A 7 9.09 14.09 1.25
CA GLU A 7 9.60 12.73 1.08
C GLU A 7 8.65 12.01 0.15
N THR A 8 9.17 11.49 -0.97
CA THR A 8 8.29 10.90 -1.96
C THR A 8 7.80 9.57 -1.43
N VAL A 9 6.52 9.52 -1.04
CA VAL A 9 5.89 8.32 -0.49
C VAL A 9 5.10 7.62 -1.60
N LEU A 10 5.37 6.33 -1.76
CA LEU A 10 4.61 5.43 -2.61
C LEU A 10 3.62 4.64 -1.76
N HIS A 11 2.34 4.71 -2.10
CA HIS A 11 1.31 3.89 -1.47
C HIS A 11 1.04 2.66 -2.32
N LEU A 12 1.26 1.48 -1.76
CA LEU A 12 1.07 0.20 -2.44
C LEU A 12 -0.08 -0.57 -1.78
N TRP A 13 -1.10 -0.92 -2.56
CA TRP A 13 -2.31 -1.58 -2.05
C TRP A 13 -2.40 -2.99 -2.58
N PHE A 14 -2.21 -3.95 -1.69
CA PHE A 14 -2.21 -5.36 -2.04
C PHE A 14 -3.27 -6.13 -1.25
N PRO A 15 -3.91 -7.16 -1.84
CA PRO A 15 -4.78 -8.03 -1.08
C PRO A 15 -3.98 -8.77 -0.01
N ASN A 16 -2.87 -9.42 -0.40
CA ASN A 16 -1.96 -10.20 0.44
C ASN A 16 -0.55 -10.27 -0.19
N LEU A 17 0.45 -10.51 0.65
CA LEU A 17 1.84 -10.82 0.31
C LEU A 17 2.33 -12.12 0.98
N PHE A 18 1.91 -12.40 2.23
CA PHE A 18 2.62 -13.36 3.07
C PHE A 18 1.97 -14.74 3.17
N TYR A 19 0.66 -14.80 3.42
CA TYR A 19 0.02 -16.04 3.87
C TYR A 19 -0.63 -16.88 2.76
N PHE A 20 -0.60 -16.46 1.48
CA PHE A 20 -1.29 -17.15 0.39
C PHE A 20 -0.47 -17.20 -0.91
N LYS A 21 -0.34 -18.39 -1.52
CA LYS A 21 0.47 -18.63 -2.73
C LYS A 21 -0.37 -18.66 -4.03
N GLY A 22 -1.08 -17.57 -4.32
CA GLY A 22 -1.74 -17.38 -5.61
C GLY A 22 -0.89 -16.50 -6.54
N GLY A 23 -1.29 -16.40 -7.81
CA GLY A 23 -0.56 -15.62 -8.81
C GLY A 23 -0.47 -14.12 -8.51
N ILE A 24 -1.55 -13.53 -7.97
CA ILE A 24 -1.59 -12.10 -7.60
C ILE A 24 -0.61 -11.80 -6.46
N GLN A 25 -0.48 -12.72 -5.49
CA GLN A 25 0.39 -12.57 -4.34
C GLN A 25 1.86 -12.64 -4.75
N LEU A 26 2.21 -13.65 -5.56
CA LEU A 26 3.55 -13.79 -6.10
C LEU A 26 3.95 -12.57 -6.92
N TYR A 27 3.06 -12.12 -7.81
CA TYR A 27 3.25 -10.89 -8.57
C TYR A 27 3.44 -9.67 -7.67
N SER A 28 2.60 -9.49 -6.65
CA SER A 28 2.68 -8.33 -5.74
C SER A 28 3.98 -8.31 -4.94
N ALA A 29 4.49 -9.49 -4.53
CA ALA A 29 5.76 -9.62 -3.82
C ALA A 29 6.95 -9.25 -4.73
N PHE A 30 7.02 -9.85 -5.92
CA PHE A 30 8.05 -9.50 -6.91
C PHE A 30 7.98 -8.03 -7.32
N PHE A 31 6.77 -7.49 -7.45
CA PHE A 31 6.56 -6.09 -7.81
C PHE A 31 7.09 -5.14 -6.73
N LEU A 32 6.80 -5.41 -5.45
CA LEU A 32 7.33 -4.63 -4.33
C LEU A 32 8.86 -4.72 -4.27
N GLU A 33 9.42 -5.92 -4.43
CA GLU A 33 10.87 -6.13 -4.46
C GLU A 33 11.52 -5.33 -5.60
N ALA A 34 10.98 -5.42 -6.82
CA ALA A 34 11.48 -4.68 -7.97
C ALA A 34 11.43 -3.15 -7.75
N LEU A 35 10.36 -2.63 -7.15
CA LEU A 35 10.27 -1.21 -6.80
C LEU A 35 11.36 -0.81 -5.79
N GLN A 36 11.55 -1.61 -4.74
CA GLN A 36 12.57 -1.36 -3.72
C GLN A 36 13.99 -1.42 -4.31
N THR A 37 14.26 -2.32 -5.25
CA THR A 37 15.54 -2.38 -5.98
C THR A 37 15.76 -1.13 -6.85
N LEU A 38 14.73 -0.69 -7.59
CA LEU A 38 14.83 0.45 -8.51
C LEU A 38 14.88 1.79 -7.77
N TYR A 39 14.17 1.90 -6.65
CA TYR A 39 14.01 3.14 -5.90
C TYR A 39 14.27 2.95 -4.39
N PRO A 40 15.48 2.58 -3.96
CA PRO A 40 15.77 2.21 -2.58
C PRO A 40 15.66 3.36 -1.58
N LYS A 41 15.70 4.61 -2.05
CA LYS A 41 15.61 5.82 -1.21
C LYS A 41 14.16 6.34 -1.04
N LYS A 42 13.17 5.73 -1.68
CA LYS A 42 11.75 6.12 -1.56
C LYS A 42 11.14 5.52 -0.32
N TYR A 43 10.17 6.20 0.27
CA TYR A 43 9.39 5.66 1.37
C TYR A 43 8.18 4.89 0.83
N TYR A 44 7.89 3.76 1.45
CA TYR A 44 6.82 2.86 1.03
C TYR A 44 5.82 2.67 2.16
N ASP A 45 4.55 2.99 1.90
CA ASP A 45 3.43 2.59 2.74
C ASP A 45 2.69 1.45 2.04
N VAL A 46 2.84 0.23 2.56
CA VAL A 46 2.26 -0.99 1.99
C VAL A 46 1.03 -1.41 2.79
N PHE A 47 -0.13 -1.33 2.17
CA PHE A 47 -1.41 -1.69 2.77
C PHE A 47 -1.80 -3.10 2.36
N LEU A 48 -2.04 -3.96 3.35
CA LEU A 48 -2.35 -5.37 3.15
C LEU A 48 -3.72 -5.71 3.72
N LYS A 49 -4.62 -6.17 2.85
CA LYS A 49 -6.01 -6.40 3.23
C LYS A 49 -6.18 -7.62 4.14
N HIS A 50 -5.69 -8.80 3.74
CA HIS A 50 -5.94 -10.03 4.50
C HIS A 50 -4.75 -10.53 5.32
N ASP A 51 -3.53 -10.01 5.11
CA ASP A 51 -2.42 -10.32 6.00
C ASP A 51 -2.58 -9.65 7.37
N THR A 52 -2.06 -10.31 8.39
CA THR A 52 -2.16 -9.91 9.80
C THR A 52 -0.85 -9.36 10.36
N ARG A 53 0.28 -9.78 9.78
CA ARG A 53 1.64 -9.40 10.17
C ARG A 53 2.62 -9.72 9.04
N CYS A 54 3.81 -9.11 9.13
CA CYS A 54 4.96 -9.47 8.29
C CYS A 54 5.53 -10.83 8.72
N LEU A 55 6.08 -11.58 7.77
CA LEU A 55 6.84 -12.80 8.05
C LEU A 55 8.34 -12.49 8.06
N PRO A 56 9.13 -13.14 8.94
CA PRO A 56 10.56 -12.87 9.10
C PRO A 56 11.40 -13.24 7.87
N ASP A 57 10.87 -14.07 6.97
CA ASP A 57 11.60 -14.57 5.80
C ASP A 57 11.75 -13.52 4.67
N PHE A 58 11.20 -12.31 4.86
CA PHE A 58 11.23 -11.25 3.86
C PHE A 58 12.13 -10.09 4.28
N ASN A 59 13.19 -9.85 3.51
CA ASN A 59 14.09 -8.72 3.69
C ASN A 59 13.58 -7.49 2.94
N PHE A 60 12.70 -6.71 3.56
CA PHE A 60 12.26 -5.41 3.02
C PHE A 60 13.15 -4.27 3.50
N LEU A 61 13.17 -3.19 2.73
CA LEU A 61 13.89 -1.98 3.12
C LEU A 61 13.33 -1.35 4.40
N THR A 62 14.20 -0.76 5.21
CA THR A 62 13.84 -0.12 6.50
C THR A 62 12.88 1.07 6.36
N ASN A 63 12.80 1.66 5.17
CA ASN A 63 11.85 2.71 4.80
C ASN A 63 10.51 2.16 4.24
N THR A 64 10.18 0.90 4.56
CA THR A 64 8.91 0.26 4.22
C THR A 64 8.06 0.05 5.46
N GLN A 65 6.89 0.68 5.50
CA GLN A 65 5.92 0.55 6.56
C GLN A 65 4.74 -0.31 6.09
N PHE A 66 4.42 -1.36 6.85
CA PHE A 66 3.31 -2.25 6.55
C PHE A 66 2.07 -1.92 7.40
N HIS A 67 0.91 -1.88 6.74
CA HIS A 67 -0.39 -1.59 7.35
C HIS A 67 -1.34 -2.76 7.12
N PHE A 68 -1.65 -3.50 8.19
CA PHE A 68 -2.45 -4.72 8.11
C PHE A 68 -3.93 -4.47 8.44
N THR A 69 -4.84 -5.17 7.76
CA THR A 69 -6.26 -5.27 8.16
C THR A 69 -6.76 -6.70 8.29
N GLY A 70 -5.89 -7.71 8.15
CA GLY A 70 -6.28 -9.11 8.27
C GLY A 70 -6.88 -9.49 9.61
N ASN A 71 -6.49 -8.79 10.69
CA ASN A 71 -7.01 -8.99 12.04
C ASN A 71 -8.45 -8.50 12.23
N TYR A 72 -9.02 -7.78 11.25
CA TYR A 72 -10.41 -7.33 11.34
C TYR A 72 -11.36 -8.51 11.03
N PRO A 73 -12.53 -8.56 11.68
CA PRO A 73 -13.61 -9.48 11.29
C PRO A 73 -13.90 -9.36 9.80
N LEU A 74 -14.24 -10.48 9.15
CA LEU A 74 -14.35 -10.55 7.69
C LEU A 74 -15.27 -9.47 7.10
N ALA A 75 -16.42 -9.22 7.75
CA ALA A 75 -17.38 -8.20 7.35
C ALA A 75 -16.81 -6.77 7.41
N LEU A 76 -15.91 -6.50 8.36
CA LEU A 76 -15.31 -5.18 8.58
C LEU A 76 -13.97 -4.99 7.87
N ARG A 77 -13.40 -6.05 7.30
CA ARG A 77 -12.08 -6.00 6.68
C ARG A 77 -12.03 -5.09 5.47
N THR A 78 -13.01 -5.19 4.57
CA THR A 78 -13.11 -4.31 3.39
C THR A 78 -13.32 -2.84 3.75
N PRO A 79 -14.33 -2.47 4.56
CA PRO A 79 -14.51 -1.08 4.95
C PRO A 79 -13.32 -0.57 5.78
N GLY A 80 -12.76 -1.37 6.69
CA GLY A 80 -11.58 -1.01 7.46
C GLY A 80 -10.35 -0.75 6.59
N PHE A 81 -10.13 -1.57 5.56
CA PHE A 81 -9.08 -1.36 4.57
C PHE A 81 -9.31 -0.07 3.77
N ALA A 82 -10.53 0.14 3.26
CA ALA A 82 -10.91 1.34 2.51
C ALA A 82 -10.69 2.62 3.33
N THR A 83 -11.07 2.62 4.62
CA THR A 83 -10.85 3.74 5.53
C THR A 83 -9.36 3.99 5.75
N LYS A 84 -8.53 2.96 5.90
CA LYS A 84 -7.07 3.13 6.04
C LYS A 84 -6.46 3.75 4.78
N ILE A 85 -6.71 3.19 3.61
CA ILE A 85 -6.11 3.70 2.37
C ILE A 85 -6.56 5.11 2.03
N ALA A 86 -7.83 5.45 2.29
CA ALA A 86 -8.36 6.80 2.09
C ALA A 86 -7.80 7.78 3.13
N GLY A 87 -7.83 7.42 4.41
CA GLY A 87 -7.33 8.25 5.50
C GLY A 87 -5.84 8.55 5.37
N TYR A 88 -5.02 7.53 5.11
CA TYR A 88 -3.60 7.72 4.84
C TYR A 88 -3.37 8.48 3.54
N GLY A 89 -4.15 8.22 2.47
CA GLY A 89 -4.07 8.97 1.23
C GLY A 89 -4.30 10.48 1.42
N ILE A 90 -5.26 10.85 2.28
CA ILE A 90 -5.55 12.25 2.62
C ILE A 90 -4.47 12.85 3.51
N TRP A 91 -4.00 12.10 4.52
CA TRP A 91 -3.05 12.60 5.52
C TRP A 91 -1.61 12.68 5.00
N ARG A 92 -1.11 11.60 4.38
CA ARG A 92 0.26 11.52 3.86
C ARG A 92 0.41 12.18 2.49
N ARG A 93 -0.67 12.28 1.70
CA ARG A 93 -0.65 12.79 0.32
C ARG A 93 0.48 12.17 -0.52
N PRO A 94 0.45 10.83 -0.73
CA PRO A 94 1.48 10.15 -1.51
C PRO A 94 1.60 10.72 -2.92
N ASN A 95 2.78 10.57 -3.52
CA ASN A 95 3.02 11.04 -4.88
C ASN A 95 2.49 10.06 -5.93
N LEU A 96 2.23 8.81 -5.54
CA LEU A 96 1.70 7.77 -6.41
C LEU A 96 1.03 6.69 -5.57
N ILE A 97 -0.13 6.24 -6.03
CA ILE A 97 -0.83 5.07 -5.50
C ILE A 97 -0.78 3.94 -6.55
N ILE A 98 -0.39 2.74 -6.14
CA ILE A 98 -0.43 1.56 -7.00
C ILE A 98 -1.30 0.49 -6.33
N SER A 99 -2.36 0.07 -7.02
CA SER A 99 -3.28 -0.98 -6.56
C SER A 99 -3.18 -2.21 -7.45
N THR A 100 -3.06 -3.40 -6.84
CA THR A 100 -3.06 -4.68 -7.58
C THR A 100 -4.44 -5.34 -7.64
N HIS A 101 -5.48 -4.68 -7.12
CA HIS A 101 -6.84 -5.22 -7.11
C HIS A 101 -7.89 -4.15 -7.43
N LEU A 102 -8.86 -4.51 -8.29
CA LEU A 102 -9.88 -3.59 -8.81
C LEU A 102 -10.77 -2.99 -7.71
N ASN A 103 -11.17 -3.79 -6.72
CA ASN A 103 -12.02 -3.30 -5.62
C ASN A 103 -11.45 -2.09 -4.85
N PHE A 104 -10.15 -1.83 -4.93
CA PHE A 104 -9.54 -0.67 -4.26
C PHE A 104 -9.42 0.55 -5.17
N THR A 105 -9.57 0.41 -6.50
CA THR A 105 -9.40 1.51 -7.44
C THR A 105 -10.47 2.60 -7.29
N VAL A 106 -11.62 2.28 -6.70
CA VAL A 106 -12.65 3.27 -6.35
C VAL A 106 -12.09 4.30 -5.36
N ALA A 107 -11.35 3.85 -4.33
CA ALA A 107 -10.71 4.77 -3.39
C ALA A 107 -9.61 5.60 -4.08
N ALA A 108 -8.81 4.98 -4.95
CA ALA A 108 -7.80 5.68 -5.74
C ALA A 108 -8.43 6.76 -6.64
N TYR A 109 -9.55 6.44 -7.30
CA TYR A 109 -10.28 7.37 -8.16
C TYR A 109 -10.71 8.63 -7.42
N TRP A 110 -11.26 8.47 -6.20
CA TRP A 110 -11.65 9.61 -5.37
C TRP A 110 -10.44 10.40 -4.89
N LEU A 111 -9.37 9.74 -4.45
CA LEU A 111 -8.13 10.42 -4.05
C LEU A 111 -7.50 11.21 -5.22
N LYS A 112 -7.52 10.64 -6.42
CA LYS A 112 -7.09 11.32 -7.63
C LYS A 112 -7.93 12.55 -7.93
N ARG A 113 -9.26 12.41 -7.91
CA ARG A 113 -10.19 13.49 -8.24
C ARG A 113 -10.15 14.63 -7.21
N LEU A 114 -9.96 14.32 -5.94
CA LEU A 114 -9.99 15.31 -4.85
C LEU A 114 -8.63 15.93 -4.54
N LEU A 115 -7.54 15.17 -4.66
CA LEU A 115 -6.20 15.57 -4.20
C LEU A 115 -5.15 15.59 -5.32
N GLY A 116 -5.50 15.18 -6.54
CA GLY A 116 -4.57 15.13 -7.67
C GLY A 116 -3.50 14.03 -7.55
N ILE A 117 -3.70 13.06 -6.66
CA ILE A 117 -2.77 11.94 -6.47
C ILE A 117 -2.90 10.99 -7.67
N PRO A 118 -1.80 10.70 -8.40
CA PRO A 118 -1.86 9.81 -9.55
C PRO A 118 -2.07 8.34 -9.16
#